data_AF-A0A2K0TV69-F1
#
_entry.id   AF-A0A2K0TV69-F1
#
_cell.length_a   1.000
_cell.length_b   1.000
_cell.length_c   1.000
_cell.angle_alpha   90.00
_cell.angle_beta   90.00
_cell.angle_gamma   90.00
#
_symmetry.space_group_name_H-M   'P 1'
#
loop_
_entity.id
_entity.type
_entity.pdbx_description
1 polymer ?
#
loop_
_entity_poly.entity_id
_entity_poly.type
_entity_poly.pdbx_seq_one_letter_code
_entity_poly.pdbx_strand_id
1 'polypeptide(L)'
;MSKAKGAAAGVDTIVKLIVGAGQASPSPPVGPALGSKGVKSMDFCKEFNARTAHIVPGTPMPCRVTVRPDRSFTFDVRTPQTSWLLLNAVGAPTGKKGNRKGVSKPGHETVGTISLKHIYEIAKIKQSELRLSGLSLEGLCRSIIFQCKSIGINVVA
;
A
#
# COMPACT_ATOMS: atom_id res chain seq x y z
N MET A 1 22.26 44.62 9.72
CA MET A 1 22.64 43.77 8.56
C MET A 1 22.64 42.30 9.01
N SER A 2 21.46 41.69 9.15
CA SER A 2 21.32 40.30 9.58
C SER A 2 21.41 39.39 8.34
N LYS A 3 22.50 38.62 8.22
CA LYS A 3 22.71 37.70 7.09
C LYS A 3 21.68 36.57 7.19
N ALA A 4 20.63 36.64 6.38
CA ALA A 4 19.75 35.53 6.08
C ALA A 4 20.59 34.38 5.51
N LYS A 5 20.73 33.31 6.29
CA LYS A 5 21.35 32.05 5.85
C LYS A 5 20.45 31.50 4.74
N GLY A 6 20.93 31.53 3.49
CA GLY A 6 20.24 30.98 2.34
C GLY A 6 19.84 29.53 2.62
N ALA A 7 18.55 29.24 2.44
CA ALA A 7 18.04 27.89 2.46
C ALA A 7 18.77 27.09 1.36
N ALA A 8 19.58 26.12 1.76
CA ALA A 8 20.05 25.10 0.84
C ALA A 8 18.80 24.50 0.17
N ALA A 9 18.76 24.53 -1.17
CA ALA A 9 17.68 23.94 -1.96
C ALA A 9 17.68 22.42 -1.74
N GLY A 10 17.09 21.99 -0.63
CA GLY A 10 17.08 20.60 -0.23
C GLY A 10 16.06 19.84 -1.04
N VAL A 11 16.48 18.70 -1.57
CA VAL A 11 15.63 17.81 -2.35
C VAL A 11 14.75 17.00 -1.39
N ASP A 12 13.45 17.01 -1.66
CA ASP A 12 12.49 16.17 -0.93
C ASP A 12 12.85 14.68 -1.09
N THR A 13 13.03 13.98 0.03
CA THR A 13 13.32 12.54 0.02
C THR A 13 12.03 11.75 0.15
N ILE A 14 11.76 10.86 -0.80
CA ILE A 14 10.57 10.01 -0.77
C ILE A 14 10.92 8.64 -0.21
N VAL A 15 10.26 8.24 0.88
CA VAL A 15 10.34 6.91 1.49
C VAL A 15 9.06 6.15 1.20
N LYS A 16 9.17 4.96 0.61
CA LYS A 16 8.05 4.05 0.38
C LYS A 16 8.06 2.97 1.45
N LEU A 17 6.96 2.82 2.17
CA LEU A 17 6.82 1.86 3.24
C LEU A 17 5.48 1.12 3.16
N ILE A 18 5.45 -0.11 3.65
CA ILE A 18 4.23 -0.92 3.73
C ILE A 18 3.98 -1.19 5.21
N VAL A 19 2.82 -0.78 5.71
CA VAL A 19 2.47 -0.87 7.12
C VAL A 19 1.07 -1.46 7.25
N GLY A 20 0.87 -2.33 8.24
CA GLY A 20 -0.45 -2.86 8.55
C GLY A 20 -1.37 -1.76 9.09
N ALA A 21 -2.59 -1.68 8.57
CA ALA A 21 -3.63 -0.76 9.07
C ALA A 21 -3.81 -0.94 10.58
N GLY A 22 -3.86 0.18 11.31
CA GLY A 22 -4.01 0.20 12.78
C GLY A 22 -2.87 -0.40 13.60
N GLN A 23 -1.78 -0.86 12.96
CA GLN A 23 -0.66 -1.55 13.60
C GLN A 23 0.68 -0.82 13.38
N ALA A 24 0.66 0.48 13.09
CA ALA A 24 1.89 1.25 13.00
C ALA A 24 2.53 1.38 14.39
N SER A 25 3.78 0.92 14.48
CA SER A 25 4.63 1.01 15.67
C SER A 25 6.04 1.43 15.25
N PRO A 26 6.83 2.06 16.14
CA PRO A 26 8.23 2.43 15.87
C PRO A 26 9.17 1.23 15.72
N SER A 27 8.66 0.00 15.69
CA SER A 27 9.41 -1.23 15.49
C SER A 27 9.96 -1.35 14.04
N PRO A 28 10.94 -2.24 13.78
CA PRO A 28 11.39 -2.54 12.42
C PRO A 28 10.19 -3.12 11.66
N PRO A 29 9.58 -2.41 10.68
CA PRO A 29 10.17 -1.75 9.50
C PRO A 29 10.02 -0.22 9.43
N VAL A 30 9.24 0.41 10.30
CA VAL A 30 8.92 1.86 10.25
C VAL A 30 10.00 2.67 10.95
N GLY A 31 10.45 2.22 12.12
CA GLY A 31 11.45 2.91 12.93
C GLY A 31 12.78 3.15 12.20
N PRO A 32 13.44 2.12 11.63
CA PRO A 32 14.69 2.30 10.90
C PRO A 32 14.52 3.14 9.60
N ALA A 33 13.40 2.96 8.89
CA ALA A 33 13.15 3.63 7.61
C ALA A 33 12.93 5.14 7.76
N LEU A 34 12.21 5.57 8.81
CA LEU A 34 11.94 6.98 9.07
C LEU A 34 12.97 7.63 10.02
N GLY A 35 13.48 6.87 11.00
CA GLY A 35 14.47 7.33 11.97
C GLY A 35 15.80 7.70 11.32
N SER A 36 16.26 6.94 10.32
CA SER A 36 17.48 7.27 9.55
C SER A 36 17.39 8.60 8.79
N LYS A 37 16.18 9.11 8.55
CA LYS A 37 15.91 10.39 7.90
C LYS A 37 15.63 11.53 8.88
N GLY A 38 15.72 11.26 10.19
CA GLY A 38 15.47 12.27 11.23
C GLY A 38 14.01 12.64 11.40
N VAL A 39 13.08 11.79 10.95
CA VAL A 39 11.63 11.99 11.06
C VAL A 39 11.12 11.45 12.40
N LYS A 40 10.19 12.18 13.03
CA LYS A 40 9.52 11.76 14.26
C LYS A 40 8.59 10.57 13.98
N SER A 41 9.15 9.36 14.11
CA SER A 41 8.46 8.11 13.78
C SER A 41 7.22 7.87 14.66
N MET A 42 7.21 8.37 15.90
CA MET A 42 6.06 8.26 16.81
C MET A 42 4.85 9.05 16.34
N ASP A 43 5.06 10.27 15.85
CA ASP A 43 3.99 11.13 15.34
C ASP A 43 3.37 10.53 14.08
N PHE A 44 4.21 10.01 13.19
CA PHE A 44 3.76 9.23 12.04
C PHE A 44 2.90 8.02 12.44
N CYS A 45 3.33 7.22 13.42
CA CYS A 45 2.58 6.03 13.83
C CYS A 45 1.19 6.39 14.38
N LYS A 46 1.08 7.45 15.19
CA LYS A 46 -0.19 7.93 15.73
C LYS A 46 -1.14 8.41 14.63
N GLU A 47 -0.65 9.25 13.74
CA GLU A 47 -1.46 9.81 12.66
C GLU A 47 -1.88 8.72 11.65
N PHE A 48 -0.98 7.78 11.35
CA PHE A 48 -1.29 6.65 10.49
C PHE A 48 -2.38 5.75 11.08
N ASN A 49 -2.29 5.42 12.38
CA ASN A 49 -3.30 4.59 13.04
C ASN A 49 -4.66 5.31 13.10
N ALA A 50 -4.69 6.63 13.33
CA ALA A 50 -5.91 7.41 13.29
C ALA A 50 -6.56 7.40 11.88
N ARG A 51 -5.77 7.60 10.83
CA ARG A 51 -6.26 7.57 9.44
C ARG A 51 -6.71 6.17 9.01
N THR A 52 -6.10 5.10 9.52
CA THR A 52 -6.40 3.72 9.13
C THR A 52 -7.35 2.99 10.07
N ALA A 53 -7.91 3.66 11.08
CA ALA A 53 -8.79 3.05 12.08
C ALA A 53 -10.07 2.42 11.51
N HIS A 54 -10.54 2.87 10.35
CA HIS A 54 -11.73 2.36 9.66
C HIS A 54 -11.45 1.10 8.81
N ILE A 55 -10.18 0.73 8.64
CA ILE A 55 -9.75 -0.39 7.79
C ILE A 55 -9.46 -1.59 8.68
N VAL A 56 -9.73 -2.79 8.16
CA VAL A 56 -9.45 -4.05 8.85
C VAL A 56 -7.99 -4.08 9.35
N PRO A 57 -7.76 -4.25 10.67
CA PRO A 57 -6.42 -4.24 11.23
C PRO A 57 -5.49 -5.26 10.56
N GLY A 58 -4.23 -4.88 10.33
CA GLY A 58 -3.24 -5.74 9.69
C GLY A 58 -3.32 -5.80 8.16
N THR A 59 -4.26 -5.10 7.53
CA THR A 59 -4.27 -4.93 6.07
C THR A 59 -3.02 -4.18 5.62
N PRO A 60 -2.20 -4.69 4.69
CA PRO A 60 -0.98 -4.03 4.26
C PRO A 60 -1.30 -2.80 3.39
N MET A 61 -1.07 -1.62 3.98
CA MET A 61 -1.28 -0.32 3.35
C MET A 61 0.06 0.26 2.90
N PRO A 62 0.26 0.46 1.59
CA PRO A 62 1.41 1.22 1.10
C PRO A 62 1.27 2.68 1.52
N CYS A 63 2.34 3.26 2.02
CA CYS A 63 2.42 4.66 2.36
C CYS A 63 3.64 5.29 1.70
N ARG A 64 3.45 6.50 1.18
CA ARG A 64 4.51 7.32 0.62
C ARG A 64 4.75 8.49 1.57
N VAL A 65 5.90 8.48 2.22
CA VAL A 65 6.32 9.57 3.11
C VAL A 65 7.28 10.46 2.35
N THR A 66 6.94 11.74 2.23
CA THR A 66 7.79 12.78 1.67
C THR A 66 8.43 13.51 2.84
N VAL A 67 9.75 13.40 2.94
CA VAL A 67 10.57 14.06 3.96
C VAL A 67 11.17 15.31 3.36
N ARG A 68 10.83 16.46 3.94
CA ARG A 68 11.37 17.75 3.52
C ARG A 68 12.70 18.05 4.21
N PRO A 69 13.50 18.99 3.70
CA PRO A 69 14.82 19.33 4.25
C PRO A 69 14.79 19.88 5.68
N ASP A 70 13.66 20.48 6.09
CA ASP A 70 13.39 20.98 7.43
C ASP A 70 13.03 19.85 8.43
N ARG A 71 13.13 18.58 8.01
CA ARG A 71 12.71 17.38 8.76
C ARG A 71 11.20 17.33 9.03
N SER A 72 10.41 18.20 8.41
CA SER A 72 8.97 18.00 8.32
C SER A 72 8.67 16.84 7.39
N PHE A 73 7.56 16.15 7.64
CA PHE A 73 7.12 15.05 6.80
C PHE A 73 5.66 15.24 6.41
N THR A 74 5.33 14.84 5.20
CA THR A 74 3.96 14.62 4.77
C THR A 74 3.84 13.19 4.29
N PHE A 75 2.68 12.58 4.49
CA PHE A 75 2.47 11.21 4.03
C PHE A 75 1.11 11.04 3.38
N ASP A 76 1.14 10.22 2.33
CA ASP A 76 -0.03 9.79 1.58
C ASP A 76 -0.23 8.29 1.86
N VAL A 77 -1.40 7.95 2.41
CA VAL A 77 -1.81 6.56 2.66
C VAL A 77 -2.55 6.08 1.43
N ARG A 78 -2.04 5.01 0.83
CA ARG A 78 -2.62 4.41 -0.36
C ARG A 78 -3.50 3.24 0.02
N THR A 79 -4.48 2.94 -0.82
CA THR A 79 -5.34 1.76 -0.77
C THR A 79 -4.52 0.48 -0.65
N PRO A 80 -5.12 -0.57 -0.06
CA PRO A 80 -4.45 -1.84 0.10
C PRO A 80 -3.88 -2.37 -1.21
N GLN A 81 -2.80 -3.12 -1.11
CA GLN A 81 -2.20 -3.75 -2.28
C GLN A 81 -3.20 -4.66 -3.00
N THR A 82 -3.29 -4.53 -4.32
CA THR A 82 -4.17 -5.35 -5.17
C THR A 82 -3.95 -6.84 -4.92
N SER A 83 -2.69 -7.26 -4.82
CA SER A 83 -2.33 -8.66 -4.59
C SER A 83 -2.90 -9.17 -3.27
N TRP A 84 -2.89 -8.35 -2.21
CA TRP A 84 -3.48 -8.73 -0.93
C TRP A 84 -5.01 -8.81 -1.01
N LEU A 85 -5.67 -7.85 -1.68
CA LEU A 85 -7.12 -7.86 -1.87
C LEU A 85 -7.58 -9.10 -2.66
N LEU A 86 -6.87 -9.44 -3.73
CA LEU A 86 -7.15 -10.61 -4.56
C LEU A 86 -6.95 -11.91 -3.79
N LEU A 87 -5.82 -12.04 -3.06
CA LEU A 87 -5.54 -13.22 -2.24
C LEU A 87 -6.51 -13.37 -1.06
N ASN A 88 -6.99 -12.26 -0.50
CA ASN A 88 -8.03 -12.27 0.53
C ASN A 88 -9.38 -12.72 -0.05
N ALA A 89 -9.75 -12.24 -1.23
CA ALA A 89 -11.01 -12.58 -1.90
C ALA A 89 -11.10 -14.08 -2.27
N VAL A 90 -9.99 -14.72 -2.65
CA VAL A 90 -9.96 -16.16 -2.97
C VAL A 90 -9.66 -17.05 -1.76
N GLY A 91 -9.48 -16.48 -0.57
CA GLY A 91 -9.15 -17.26 0.62
C GLY A 91 -7.78 -17.98 0.53
N ALA A 92 -6.80 -17.38 -0.13
CA ALA A 92 -5.52 -18.01 -0.40
C ALA A 92 -4.80 -18.48 0.89
N PRO A 93 -4.09 -19.63 0.86
CA PRO A 93 -3.42 -20.17 2.03
C PRO A 93 -2.35 -19.21 2.55
N THR A 94 -2.28 -19.09 3.87
CA THR A 94 -1.25 -18.33 4.56
C THR A 94 0.09 -19.07 4.45
N GLY A 95 1.11 -18.39 3.94
CA GLY A 95 2.46 -18.95 3.88
C GLY A 95 3.16 -18.97 5.24
N LYS A 96 4.40 -19.47 5.27
CA LYS A 96 5.25 -19.64 6.47
C LYS A 96 5.50 -18.37 7.32
N LYS A 97 5.11 -17.19 6.83
CA LYS A 97 5.26 -15.88 7.52
C LYS A 97 3.91 -15.21 7.85
N GLY A 98 2.80 -15.95 7.85
CA GLY A 98 1.45 -15.43 8.14
C GLY A 98 0.81 -14.60 7.01
N ASN A 99 1.55 -14.28 5.94
CA ASN A 99 1.02 -13.59 4.77
C ASN A 99 0.44 -14.58 3.76
N ARG A 100 -0.75 -14.27 3.22
CA ARG A 100 -1.32 -15.02 2.08
C ARG A 100 -0.35 -14.95 0.90
N LYS A 101 -0.03 -16.10 0.30
CA LYS A 101 0.94 -16.19 -0.79
C LYS A 101 0.23 -16.58 -2.08
N GLY A 102 0.61 -15.94 -3.18
CA GLY A 102 0.24 -16.39 -4.52
C GLY A 102 1.00 -17.64 -4.93
N VAL A 103 0.73 -18.09 -6.16
CA VAL A 103 1.37 -19.26 -6.76
C VAL A 103 2.88 -19.03 -6.96
N SER A 104 3.69 -20.09 -6.83
CA SER A 104 5.14 -20.02 -7.11
C SER A 104 5.47 -20.13 -8.61
N LYS A 105 4.67 -20.87 -9.37
CA LYS A 105 4.73 -20.97 -10.85
C LYS A 105 3.40 -20.58 -11.51
N PRO A 106 3.17 -19.27 -11.78
CA PRO A 106 1.96 -18.81 -12.44
C PRO A 106 1.75 -19.52 -13.80
N GLY A 107 0.52 -20.00 -14.05
CA GLY A 107 0.17 -20.70 -15.29
C GLY A 107 0.18 -22.24 -15.21
N HIS A 108 0.90 -22.81 -14.24
CA HIS A 108 0.85 -24.26 -13.96
C HIS A 108 0.00 -24.58 -12.73
N GLU A 109 0.14 -23.76 -11.70
CA GLU A 109 -0.59 -23.86 -10.45
C GLU A 109 -1.62 -22.73 -10.38
N THR A 110 -2.75 -22.99 -9.72
CA THR A 110 -3.79 -21.99 -9.48
C THR A 110 -4.12 -21.96 -7.99
N VAL A 111 -4.18 -20.76 -7.41
CA VAL A 111 -4.54 -20.57 -5.98
C VAL A 111 -6.05 -20.64 -5.79
N GLY A 112 -6.82 -20.17 -6.76
CA GLY A 112 -8.27 -20.13 -6.69
C GLY A 112 -8.89 -19.39 -7.86
N THR A 113 -10.22 -19.28 -7.81
CA THR A 113 -11.03 -18.57 -8.81
C THR A 113 -11.64 -17.31 -8.19
N ILE A 114 -11.75 -16.25 -9.00
CA ILE A 114 -12.41 -15.00 -8.61
C ILE A 114 -13.44 -14.62 -9.69
N SER A 115 -14.61 -14.15 -9.26
CA SER A 115 -15.65 -13.69 -10.20
C SER A 115 -15.43 -12.23 -10.62
N LEU A 116 -15.98 -11.84 -11.77
CA LEU A 116 -15.94 -10.46 -12.25
C LEU A 116 -16.56 -9.46 -11.28
N LYS A 117 -17.55 -9.87 -10.48
CA LYS A 117 -18.18 -9.03 -9.44
C LYS A 117 -17.16 -8.57 -8.39
N HIS A 118 -16.33 -9.49 -7.89
CA HIS A 118 -15.29 -9.15 -6.91
C HIS A 118 -14.21 -8.26 -7.52
N ILE A 119 -13.85 -8.47 -8.78
CA ILE A 119 -12.89 -7.60 -9.49
C ILE A 119 -13.42 -6.17 -9.58
N TYR A 120 -14.71 -6.01 -9.89
CA TYR A 120 -15.36 -4.72 -9.98
C TYR A 120 -15.40 -3.99 -8.63
N GLU A 121 -15.68 -4.70 -7.53
CA GLU A 121 -15.62 -4.13 -6.18
C GLU A 121 -14.20 -3.69 -5.81
N ILE A 122 -13.19 -4.52 -6.08
CA ILE A 122 -11.78 -4.17 -5.85
C ILE A 122 -11.38 -2.96 -6.69
N ALA A 123 -11.86 -2.88 -7.94
CA ALA A 123 -11.61 -1.74 -8.81
C ALA A 123 -12.22 -0.45 -8.24
N LYS A 124 -13.45 -0.48 -7.73
CA LYS A 124 -14.09 0.66 -7.05
C LYS A 124 -13.31 1.14 -5.84
N ILE A 125 -12.86 0.21 -4.99
CA ILE A 125 -12.03 0.54 -3.81
C ILE A 125 -10.73 1.21 -4.25
N LYS A 126 -10.10 0.75 -5.33
CA LYS A 126 -8.86 1.37 -5.83
C LYS A 126 -9.12 2.71 -6.52
N GLN A 127 -10.28 2.88 -7.15
CA GLN A 127 -10.65 4.12 -7.84
C GLN A 127 -10.96 5.28 -6.88
N SER A 128 -11.26 4.99 -5.60
CA SER A 128 -11.47 6.03 -4.59
C SER A 128 -10.21 6.88 -4.33
N GLU A 129 -9.06 6.46 -4.84
CA GLU A 129 -7.83 7.22 -4.74
C GLU A 129 -7.77 8.34 -5.78
N LEU A 130 -7.43 9.54 -5.33
CA LEU A 130 -7.32 10.73 -6.19
C LEU A 130 -6.41 10.53 -7.42
N ARG A 131 -5.37 9.68 -7.32
CA ARG A 131 -4.47 9.40 -8.45
C ARG A 131 -5.06 8.45 -9.50
N LEU A 132 -6.06 7.66 -9.12
CA LEU A 132 -6.69 6.63 -9.96
C LEU A 132 -8.10 7.04 -10.38
N SER A 133 -8.65 8.13 -9.82
CA SER A 133 -10.00 8.61 -10.12
C SER A 133 -10.20 9.03 -11.58
N GLY A 134 -9.14 9.45 -12.26
CA GLY A 134 -9.18 9.80 -13.69
C GLY A 134 -9.16 8.60 -14.65
N LEU A 135 -8.94 7.38 -14.15
CA LEU A 135 -8.96 6.17 -14.97
C LEU A 135 -10.38 5.62 -15.10
N SER A 136 -10.71 5.09 -16.28
CA SER A 136 -11.97 4.39 -16.48
C SER A 136 -12.02 3.12 -15.63
N LEU A 137 -13.20 2.83 -15.11
CA LEU A 137 -13.42 1.65 -14.26
C LEU A 137 -13.12 0.35 -15.03
N GLU A 138 -13.43 0.32 -16.33
CA GLU A 138 -13.08 -0.79 -17.21
C GLU A 138 -11.56 -0.98 -17.33
N GLY A 139 -10.80 0.11 -17.49
CA GLY A 139 -9.33 0.05 -17.56
C GLY A 139 -8.71 -0.47 -16.25
N LEU A 140 -9.27 -0.05 -15.11
CA LEU A 140 -8.89 -0.57 -13.80
C LEU A 140 -9.20 -2.06 -13.65
N CYS A 141 -10.39 -2.51 -14.06
CA CYS A 141 -10.76 -3.92 -14.06
C CYS A 141 -9.82 -4.75 -14.94
N ARG A 142 -9.51 -4.30 -16.16
CA ARG A 142 -8.55 -4.97 -17.06
C ARG A 142 -7.16 -5.10 -16.41
N SER A 143 -6.70 -4.04 -15.75
CA SER A 143 -5.41 -4.04 -15.04
C SER A 143 -5.39 -5.05 -13.89
N ILE A 144 -6.50 -5.17 -13.15
CA ILE A 144 -6.64 -6.13 -12.05
C ILE A 144 -6.71 -7.57 -12.61
N ILE A 145 -7.44 -7.81 -13.69
CA ILE A 145 -7.50 -9.11 -14.37
C ILE A 145 -6.12 -9.54 -14.84
N PHE A 146 -5.31 -8.62 -15.38
CA PHE A 146 -3.94 -8.92 -15.76
C PHE A 146 -3.08 -9.31 -14.55
N GLN A 147 -3.26 -8.63 -13.41
CA GLN A 147 -2.60 -9.00 -12.16
C GLN A 147 -3.03 -10.39 -11.65
N CYS A 148 -4.30 -10.79 -11.82
CA CYS A 148 -4.77 -12.13 -11.44
C CYS A 148 -3.95 -13.24 -12.13
N LYS A 149 -3.60 -13.05 -13.41
CA LYS A 149 -2.76 -14.00 -14.16
C LYS A 149 -1.37 -14.17 -13.56
N SER A 150 -0.74 -13.09 -13.09
CA SER A 150 0.61 -13.15 -12.53
C SER A 150 0.68 -13.77 -11.13
N ILE A 151 -0.44 -13.78 -10.39
CA ILE A 151 -0.52 -14.42 -9.06
C ILE A 151 -1.14 -15.83 -9.11
N GLY A 152 -1.58 -16.29 -10.29
CA GLY A 152 -2.19 -17.59 -10.51
C GLY A 152 -3.64 -17.69 -10.00
N ILE A 153 -4.42 -16.63 -10.17
CA ILE A 153 -5.87 -16.63 -9.90
C ILE A 153 -6.61 -16.66 -11.23
N ASN A 154 -7.53 -17.62 -11.36
CA ASN A 154 -8.39 -17.74 -12.54
C ASN A 154 -9.60 -16.82 -12.40
N VAL A 155 -9.89 -16.07 -13.47
CA VAL A 155 -11.06 -15.18 -13.52
C VAL A 155 -12.22 -15.92 -14.17
N VAL A 156 -13.33 -16.01 -13.47
CA VAL A 156 -14.58 -16.62 -13.96
C VAL A 156 -15.57 -15.50 -14.25
N ALA A 157 -16.14 -15.54 -15.46
CA ALA A 157 -17.17 -14.60 -15.90
C ALA A 157 -18.53 -14.93 -15.28
#